data_AF-A0A0S8D1R4-F1
#
_entry.id   AF-A0A0S8D1R4-F1
#
_cell.length_a   1.000
_cell.length_b   1.000
_cell.length_c   1.000
_cell.angle_alpha   90.00
_cell.angle_beta   90.00
_cell.angle_gamma   90.00
#
_symmetry.space_group_name_H-M   'P 1'
#
loop_
_entity.id
_entity.type
_entity.pdbx_description
1 polymer ?
#
loop_
_entity_poly.entity_id
_entity_poly.type
_entity_poly.pdbx_seq_one_letter_code
_entity_poly.pdbx_strand_id
1 'polypeptide(L)'
;MKIKIKLKILILSIVIVAAVLAVIFMFSEGEKVEVKNLVRAYNSLITKAHLDLNASLMRSMTSDWQMKKIDSYIASNLKKGRIIKGDLIELHFEGVKVEKDLATVITKERWLWGYVDPASKKPVSELFDELYGITYHLEVDGLWMI
;
A
#
# COMPACT_ATOMS: atom_id res chain seq x y z
N MET A 1 -21.81 9.44 -53.89
CA MET A 1 -20.38 9.29 -53.50
C MET A 1 -20.04 9.96 -52.16
N LYS A 2 -20.43 11.22 -51.91
CA LYS A 2 -20.10 11.96 -50.66
C LYS A 2 -20.57 11.31 -49.34
N ILE A 3 -21.72 10.62 -49.33
CA ILE A 3 -22.28 10.00 -48.12
C ILE A 3 -21.43 8.83 -47.61
N LYS A 4 -20.92 7.97 -48.51
CA LYS A 4 -20.05 6.84 -48.14
C LYS A 4 -18.72 7.29 -47.53
N ILE A 5 -18.19 8.44 -47.97
CA ILE A 5 -16.95 9.02 -47.43
C ILE A 5 -17.18 9.58 -46.02
N LYS A 6 -18.27 10.33 -45.81
CA LYS A 6 -18.63 10.84 -44.47
C LYS A 6 -18.85 9.72 -43.45
N LEU A 7 -19.52 8.63 -43.85
CA LEU A 7 -19.76 7.48 -43.00
C LEU A 7 -18.44 6.77 -42.60
N LYS A 8 -17.51 6.58 -43.55
CA LYS A 8 -16.19 6.00 -43.26
C LYS A 8 -15.37 6.85 -42.28
N ILE A 9 -15.38 8.18 -42.47
CA ILE A 9 -14.71 9.11 -41.55
C ILE A 9 -15.33 9.03 -40.15
N LEU A 10 -16.66 9.00 -40.05
CA LEU A 10 -17.35 8.87 -38.76
C LEU A 10 -16.98 7.57 -38.03
N ILE A 11 -17.01 6.44 -38.72
CA ILE A 11 -16.64 5.13 -38.15
C ILE A 11 -15.18 5.15 -37.69
N LEU A 12 -14.27 5.68 -38.51
CA LEU A 12 -12.85 5.77 -38.15
C LEU A 12 -12.64 6.64 -36.90
N SER A 13 -13.33 7.79 -36.81
CA SER A 13 -13.25 8.66 -35.63
C SER A 13 -13.75 7.97 -34.36
N ILE A 14 -14.84 7.20 -34.43
CA ILE A 14 -15.36 6.44 -33.28
C ILE A 14 -14.35 5.39 -32.81
N VAL A 15 -13.74 4.66 -33.76
CA VAL A 15 -12.73 3.64 -33.44
C VAL A 15 -11.51 4.27 -32.76
N ILE A 16 -11.04 5.42 -33.24
CA ILE A 16 -9.90 6.13 -32.65
C ILE A 16 -10.24 6.58 -31.22
N VAL A 17 -11.41 7.19 -31.00
CA VAL A 17 -11.82 7.62 -29.66
C VAL A 17 -11.93 6.44 -28.70
N ALA A 18 -12.54 5.33 -29.14
CA ALA A 18 -12.65 4.12 -28.34
C ALA A 18 -11.26 3.54 -27.96
N ALA A 19 -10.32 3.52 -28.91
CA ALA A 19 -8.95 3.07 -28.66
C ALA A 19 -8.23 3.96 -27.64
N VAL A 20 -8.33 5.29 -27.76
CA VAL A 20 -7.73 6.23 -26.80
C VAL A 20 -8.32 6.05 -25.41
N LEU A 21 -9.65 5.92 -25.29
CA LEU A 21 -10.30 5.68 -23.99
C LEU A 21 -9.88 4.36 -23.37
N ALA A 22 -9.74 3.29 -24.16
CA ALA A 22 -9.28 1.99 -23.69
C ALA A 22 -7.83 2.08 -23.16
N VAL A 23 -6.95 2.81 -23.83
CA VAL A 23 -5.57 3.03 -23.38
C VAL A 23 -5.54 3.80 -22.05
N ILE A 24 -6.29 4.90 -21.93
CA ILE A 24 -6.39 5.67 -20.68
C ILE A 24 -6.89 4.80 -19.53
N PHE A 25 -7.90 3.97 -19.78
CA PHE A 25 -8.44 3.05 -18.78
C PHE A 25 -7.43 2.01 -18.34
N MET A 26 -6.67 1.41 -19.28
CA MET A 26 -5.63 0.44 -18.95
C MET A 26 -4.50 1.07 -18.10
N PHE A 27 -4.08 2.29 -18.41
CA PHE A 27 -3.05 2.99 -17.61
C PHE A 27 -3.52 3.26 -16.18
N SER A 28 -4.75 3.79 -16.02
CA SER A 28 -5.30 4.08 -14.69
C SER A 28 -5.44 2.84 -13.81
N GLU A 29 -5.82 1.70 -14.38
CA GLU A 29 -5.93 0.46 -13.61
C GLU A 29 -4.54 -0.11 -13.26
N GLY A 30 -3.55 0.06 -14.13
CA GLY A 30 -2.16 -0.32 -13.85
C GLY A 30 -1.60 0.38 -12.61
N GLU A 31 -1.75 1.71 -12.50
CA GLU A 31 -1.28 2.49 -11.36
C GLU A 31 -1.97 2.09 -10.05
N LYS A 32 -3.29 1.84 -10.09
CA LYS A 32 -4.03 1.34 -8.92
C LYS A 32 -3.52 -0.02 -8.46
N VAL A 33 -3.20 -0.92 -9.38
CA VAL A 33 -2.65 -2.24 -9.05
C VAL A 33 -1.28 -2.11 -8.40
N GLU A 34 -0.41 -1.24 -8.94
CA GLU A 34 0.91 -0.96 -8.37
C GLU A 34 0.82 -0.44 -6.94
N VAL A 35 0.01 0.60 -6.70
CA VAL A 35 -0.20 1.19 -5.39
C VAL A 35 -0.78 0.17 -4.39
N LYS A 36 -1.73 -0.67 -4.81
CA LYS A 36 -2.24 -1.77 -3.95
C LYS A 36 -1.16 -2.78 -3.59
N ASN A 37 -0.29 -3.12 -4.53
CA ASN A 37 0.81 -4.06 -4.28
C ASN A 37 1.84 -3.46 -3.32
N LEU A 38 2.13 -2.17 -3.42
CA LEU A 38 2.99 -1.48 -2.46
C LEU A 38 2.41 -1.53 -1.05
N VAL A 39 1.11 -1.26 -0.86
CA VAL A 39 0.46 -1.34 0.46
C VAL A 39 0.51 -2.78 1.03
N ARG A 40 0.31 -3.80 0.19
CA ARG A 40 0.49 -5.21 0.61
C ARG A 40 1.92 -5.48 1.08
N ALA A 41 2.91 -5.03 0.30
CA ALA A 41 4.31 -5.24 0.61
C ALA A 41 4.72 -4.48 1.87
N TYR A 42 4.27 -3.24 2.03
CA TYR A 42 4.45 -2.45 3.24
C TYR A 42 3.93 -3.18 4.48
N ASN A 43 2.67 -3.67 4.45
CA ASN A 43 2.09 -4.38 5.58
C ASN A 43 2.79 -5.71 5.89
N SER A 44 3.33 -6.40 4.87
CA SER A 44 4.16 -7.58 5.11
C SER A 44 5.54 -7.25 5.68
N LEU A 45 6.12 -6.10 5.32
CA LEU A 45 7.48 -5.75 5.69
C LEU A 45 7.55 -5.08 7.06
N ILE A 46 6.49 -4.34 7.45
CA ILE A 46 6.44 -3.66 8.75
C ILE A 46 6.41 -4.65 9.92
N THR A 47 5.76 -5.80 9.77
CA THR A 47 5.76 -6.87 10.79
C THR A 47 7.17 -7.43 10.98
N LYS A 48 7.90 -7.64 9.88
CA LYS A 48 9.29 -8.08 9.89
C LYS A 48 10.19 -7.01 10.50
N ALA A 49 10.02 -5.73 10.15
CA ALA A 49 10.77 -4.63 10.73
C ALA A 49 10.61 -4.56 12.26
N HIS A 50 9.39 -4.77 12.78
CA HIS A 50 9.15 -4.84 14.21
C HIS A 50 9.79 -6.07 14.87
N LEU A 51 9.67 -7.24 14.26
CA LEU A 51 10.19 -8.50 14.80
C LEU A 51 11.73 -8.55 14.82
N ASP A 52 12.36 -7.99 13.78
CA ASP A 52 13.80 -7.96 13.58
C ASP A 52 14.46 -6.72 14.22
N LEU A 53 13.66 -5.82 14.82
CA LEU A 53 14.13 -4.54 15.37
C LEU A 53 14.88 -3.70 14.33
N ASN A 54 14.45 -3.77 13.07
CA ASN A 54 15.15 -3.18 11.95
C ASN A 54 14.21 -2.34 11.07
N ALA A 55 14.06 -1.06 11.42
CA ALA A 55 13.31 -0.10 10.62
C ALA A 55 13.89 0.08 9.21
N SER A 56 15.20 -0.15 9.00
CA SER A 56 15.87 0.06 7.70
C SER A 56 15.29 -0.82 6.60
N LEU A 57 14.61 -1.92 6.94
CA LEU A 57 13.89 -2.75 5.99
C LEU A 57 12.83 -1.96 5.21
N MET A 58 12.27 -0.91 5.82
CA MET A 58 11.18 -0.12 5.23
C MET A 58 11.65 1.00 4.29
N ARG A 59 12.96 1.28 4.24
CA ARG A 59 13.51 2.50 3.60
C ARG A 59 13.09 2.67 2.14
N SER A 60 12.96 1.59 1.38
CA SER A 60 12.57 1.66 -0.04
C SER A 60 11.07 1.84 -0.28
N MET A 61 10.25 1.86 0.77
CA MET A 61 8.78 1.89 0.68
C MET A 61 8.16 3.04 1.48
N THR A 62 8.98 3.82 2.17
CA THR A 62 8.50 4.84 3.11
C THR A 62 9.33 6.10 3.06
N SER A 63 8.68 7.25 3.23
CA SER A 63 9.31 8.54 3.49
C SER A 63 10.17 8.53 4.77
N ASP A 64 11.13 9.45 4.86
CA ASP A 64 11.98 9.64 6.05
C ASP A 64 11.18 9.93 7.33
N TRP A 65 10.04 10.61 7.19
CA TRP A 65 9.15 10.88 8.32
C TRP A 65 8.47 9.61 8.81
N GLN A 66 7.98 8.78 7.90
CA GLN A 66 7.35 7.50 8.25
C GLN A 66 8.39 6.53 8.83
N MET A 67 9.61 6.51 8.31
CA MET A 67 10.75 5.79 8.90
C MET A 67 10.99 6.17 10.37
N LYS A 68 11.01 7.47 10.70
CA LYS A 68 11.19 7.94 12.08
C LYS A 68 10.08 7.48 13.01
N LYS A 69 8.83 7.41 12.53
CA LYS A 69 7.71 6.87 13.31
C LYS A 69 7.88 5.39 13.60
N ILE A 70 8.24 4.61 12.59
CA ILE A 70 8.47 3.16 12.73
C ILE A 70 9.60 2.91 13.72
N ASP A 71 10.73 3.61 13.57
CA ASP A 71 11.88 3.51 14.48
C ASP A 71 11.50 3.90 15.92
N SER A 72 10.77 5.01 16.09
CA SER A 72 10.27 5.44 17.40
C SER A 72 9.36 4.39 18.05
N TYR A 73 8.53 3.70 17.27
CA TYR A 73 7.62 2.69 17.78
C TYR A 73 8.35 1.40 18.17
N ILE A 74 9.38 1.01 17.40
CA ILE A 74 10.30 -0.08 17.75
C ILE A 74 11.02 0.24 19.07
N ALA A 75 11.66 1.42 19.16
CA ALA A 75 12.40 1.84 20.35
C ALA A 75 11.50 1.93 21.60
N SER A 76 10.27 2.44 21.44
CA SER A 76 9.28 2.52 22.53
C SER A 76 8.89 1.16 23.08
N ASN A 77 8.69 0.15 22.21
CA ASN A 77 8.39 -1.21 22.65
C ASN A 77 9.61 -1.86 23.30
N LEU A 78 10.80 -1.70 22.70
CA LEU A 78 12.03 -2.25 23.27
C LEU A 78 12.32 -1.70 24.67
N LYS A 79 12.07 -0.40 24.91
CA LYS A 79 12.16 0.22 26.25
C LYS A 79 11.21 -0.41 27.27
N LYS A 80 10.09 -0.99 26.82
CA LYS A 80 9.11 -1.73 27.63
C LYS A 80 9.47 -3.22 27.76
N GLY A 81 10.65 -3.65 27.29
CA GLY A 81 11.10 -5.04 27.36
C GLY A 81 10.34 -5.99 26.43
N ARG A 82 9.75 -5.48 25.34
CA ARG A 82 8.93 -6.28 24.43
C ARG A 82 9.10 -5.84 22.98
N ILE A 83 8.78 -6.73 22.05
CA ILE A 83 8.66 -6.39 20.61
C ILE A 83 7.31 -6.84 20.11
N ILE A 84 6.85 -6.24 19.02
CA ILE A 84 5.58 -6.58 18.41
C ILE A 84 5.80 -7.74 17.43
N LYS A 85 4.97 -8.76 17.53
CA LYS A 85 4.78 -9.78 16.51
C LYS A 85 3.35 -9.63 15.99
N GLY A 86 3.21 -9.42 14.69
CA GLY A 86 1.91 -9.21 14.04
C GLY A 86 1.76 -10.06 12.80
N ASP A 87 0.57 -10.61 12.63
CA ASP A 87 0.14 -11.29 11.42
C ASP A 87 -1.07 -10.57 10.83
N LEU A 88 -0.96 -10.11 9.59
CA LEU A 88 -2.08 -9.52 8.85
C LEU A 88 -2.97 -10.67 8.38
N ILE A 89 -4.17 -10.75 8.96
CA ILE A 89 -5.11 -11.83 8.68
C ILE A 89 -5.94 -11.49 7.44
N GLU A 90 -6.44 -10.26 7.37
CA GLU A 90 -7.26 -9.79 6.24
C GLU A 90 -6.86 -8.37 5.84
N LEU A 91 -6.79 -8.12 4.53
CA LEU A 91 -6.57 -6.80 3.95
C LEU A 91 -7.59 -6.54 2.84
N HIS A 92 -8.51 -5.63 3.11
CA HIS A 92 -9.53 -5.20 2.17
C HIS A 92 -9.27 -3.77 1.71
N PHE A 93 -9.28 -3.54 0.40
CA PHE A 93 -9.14 -2.21 -0.19
C PHE A 93 -10.52 -1.60 -0.41
N GLU A 94 -10.88 -0.59 0.37
CA GLU A 94 -12.17 0.10 0.27
C GLU A 94 -12.15 1.17 -0.82
N GLY A 95 -11.00 1.80 -1.05
CA GLY A 95 -10.86 2.84 -2.06
C GLY A 95 -9.41 3.06 -2.46
N VAL A 96 -9.18 3.31 -3.75
CA VAL A 96 -7.88 3.70 -4.29
C VAL A 96 -8.08 4.86 -5.24
N LYS A 97 -7.48 6.00 -4.91
CA LYS A 97 -7.45 7.19 -5.74
C LYS A 97 -6.00 7.47 -6.11
N VAL A 98 -5.71 7.59 -7.39
CA VAL A 98 -4.39 7.96 -7.91
C VAL A 98 -4.55 9.27 -8.67
N GLU A 99 -3.69 10.24 -8.37
CA GLU A 99 -3.65 11.58 -8.94
C GLU A 99 -2.21 11.97 -9.26
N LYS A 100 -1.77 11.67 -10.49
CA LYS A 100 -0.40 11.93 -10.95
C LYS A 100 0.62 11.29 -10.00
N ASP A 101 1.27 12.10 -9.17
CA ASP A 101 2.37 11.72 -8.29
C ASP A 101 1.89 11.44 -6.85
N LEU A 102 0.57 11.43 -6.62
CA LEU A 102 -0.05 11.18 -5.32
C LEU A 102 -1.05 10.03 -5.41
N ALA A 103 -1.15 9.23 -4.35
CA ALA A 103 -2.22 8.27 -4.20
C ALA A 103 -2.77 8.26 -2.77
N THR A 104 -4.04 7.91 -2.66
CA THR A 104 -4.72 7.66 -1.38
C THR A 104 -5.36 6.28 -1.44
N VAL A 105 -5.01 5.45 -0.46
CA VAL A 105 -5.53 4.08 -0.33
C VAL A 105 -6.24 3.96 1.01
N ILE A 106 -7.50 3.58 0.98
CA ILE A 106 -8.29 3.32 2.17
C ILE A 106 -8.42 1.80 2.31
N THR A 107 -8.05 1.27 3.47
CA THR A 107 -8.09 -0.15 3.78
C THR A 107 -8.88 -0.44 5.05
N LYS A 108 -9.47 -1.64 5.09
CA LYS A 108 -9.86 -2.32 6.32
C LYS A 108 -8.92 -3.49 6.54
N GLU A 109 -8.33 -3.55 7.72
CA GLU A 109 -7.27 -4.49 8.04
C GLU A 109 -7.59 -5.22 9.33
N ARG A 110 -7.63 -6.54 9.26
CA ARG A 110 -7.75 -7.38 10.45
C ARG A 110 -6.39 -7.95 10.76
N TRP A 111 -5.98 -7.76 12.00
CA TRP A 111 -4.66 -8.14 12.43
C TRP A 111 -4.72 -8.94 13.72
N LEU A 112 -3.82 -9.92 13.82
CA LEU A 112 -3.56 -10.65 15.04
C LEU A 112 -2.16 -10.28 15.54
N TRP A 113 -2.08 -9.56 16.64
CA TRP A 113 -0.80 -9.11 17.21
C TRP A 113 -0.56 -9.66 18.60
N GLY A 114 0.70 -9.70 19.01
CA GLY A 114 1.08 -9.95 20.39
C GLY A 114 2.44 -9.34 20.69
N TYR A 115 2.80 -9.36 21.97
CA TYR A 115 4.11 -8.98 22.42
C TYR A 115 4.96 -10.23 22.65
N VAL A 116 6.21 -10.18 22.21
CA VAL A 116 7.20 -11.21 22.51
C VAL A 116 8.43 -10.61 23.19
N ASP A 117 9.12 -11.42 23.98
CA ASP A 117 10.39 -11.05 24.59
C ASP A 117 11.48 -10.93 23.51
N PRO A 118 12.26 -9.83 23.47
CA PRO A 118 13.25 -9.60 22.42
C PRO A 118 14.35 -10.66 22.34
N ALA A 119 14.76 -11.23 23.48
CA ALA A 119 15.88 -12.17 23.56
C ALA A 119 15.46 -13.61 23.23
N SER A 120 14.39 -14.10 23.87
CA SER A 120 13.90 -15.47 23.74
C SER A 120 12.87 -15.65 22.62
N LYS A 121 12.31 -14.56 22.09
CA LYS A 121 11.19 -14.54 21.13
C LYS A 121 9.94 -15.28 21.62
N LYS A 122 9.84 -15.52 22.94
CA LYS A 122 8.66 -16.15 23.56
C LYS A 122 7.54 -15.13 23.77
N PRO A 123 6.27 -15.52 23.66
CA PRO A 123 5.15 -14.63 23.97
C PRO A 123 5.20 -14.11 25.40
N VAL A 124 4.93 -12.81 25.57
CA VAL A 124 4.79 -12.12 26.88
C VAL A 124 3.42 -11.46 27.04
N SER A 125 2.53 -11.66 26.07
CA SER A 125 1.13 -11.28 26.14
C SER A 125 0.24 -12.32 25.47
N GLU A 126 -1.06 -12.21 25.72
CA GLU A 126 -2.08 -12.80 24.86
C GLU A 126 -2.05 -12.16 23.47
N LEU A 127 -2.73 -12.80 22.52
CA LEU A 127 -2.92 -12.26 21.18
C LEU A 127 -4.13 -11.31 21.18
N PHE A 128 -4.00 -10.23 20.42
CA PHE A 128 -5.02 -9.21 20.20
C PHE A 128 -5.50 -9.33 18.75
N ASP A 129 -6.80 -9.57 18.56
CA ASP A 129 -7.47 -9.56 17.25
C ASP A 129 -8.16 -8.21 17.08
N GLU A 130 -7.64 -7.38 16.18
CA GLU A 130 -8.06 -6.00 16.03
C GLU A 130 -8.35 -5.67 14.56
N LEU A 131 -9.42 -4.87 14.37
CA LEU A 131 -9.84 -4.38 13.07
C LEU A 131 -9.54 -2.88 12.99
N TYR A 132 -8.80 -2.50 11.94
CA TYR A 132 -8.37 -1.13 11.70
C TYR A 132 -8.91 -0.61 10.37
N GLY A 133 -9.26 0.68 10.35
CA GLY A 133 -9.46 1.44 9.12
C GLY A 133 -8.24 2.34 8.91
N ILE A 134 -7.45 2.08 7.86
CA ILE A 134 -6.20 2.81 7.60
C ILE A 134 -6.31 3.58 6.29
N THR A 135 -5.85 4.82 6.29
CA THR A 135 -5.66 5.62 5.09
C THR A 135 -4.17 5.81 4.85
N TYR A 136 -3.68 5.26 3.75
CA TYR A 136 -2.31 5.47 3.27
C TYR A 136 -2.31 6.66 2.30
N HIS A 137 -1.35 7.54 2.50
CA HIS A 137 -0.98 8.57 1.54
C HIS A 137 0.33 8.16 0.90
N LEU A 138 0.36 8.13 -0.43
CA LEU A 138 1.54 7.74 -1.17
C LEU A 138 1.97 8.87 -2.09
N GLU A 139 3.27 8.99 -2.27
CA GLU A 139 3.90 9.95 -3.19
C GLU A 139 4.94 9.26 -4.07
N VAL A 140 5.19 9.81 -5.25
CA VAL A 140 6.24 9.36 -6.16
C VAL A 140 7.52 10.17 -5.91
N ASP A 141 8.57 9.50 -5.44
CA ASP A 141 9.95 10.01 -5.42
C ASP A 141 10.85 9.02 -6.16
N GLY A 142 10.75 9.03 -7.50
CA GLY A 142 11.32 8.00 -8.38
C GLY A 142 10.51 6.69 -8.40
N LEU A 143 9.99 6.25 -7.26
CA LEU A 143 9.04 5.14 -7.08
C LEU A 143 7.95 5.55 -6.08
N TRP A 144 6.82 4.85 -6.08
CA TRP A 144 5.78 5.03 -5.06
C TRP A 144 6.33 4.71 -3.65
N MET A 145 6.01 5.56 -2.68
CA MET A 145 6.36 5.39 -1.26
C MET A 145 5.22 5.84 -0.35
N ILE A 146 5.20 5.35 0.89
CA ILE A 146 4.22 5.66 1.95
C ILE A 146 4.74 6.74 2.91
#